data_AF-A0AAV3X0H2-F1
#
_entry.id   AF-A0AAV3X0H2-F1
#
_cell.length_a   1.000
_cell.length_b   1.000
_cell.length_c   1.000
_cell.angle_alpha   90.00
_cell.angle_beta   90.00
_cell.angle_gamma   90.00
#
_symmetry.space_group_name_H-M   'P 1'
#
loop_
_entity.id
_entity.type
_entity.pdbx_description
1 polymer ?
#
loop_
_entity_poly.entity_id
_entity_poly.type
_entity_poly.pdbx_seq_one_letter_code
_entity_poly.pdbx_strand_id
1 'polypeptide(L)'
;MLNFEKVRIEAASHELLVRYNAPVVAVSFDGGKGHVFHVISHFWCKRSRTPTPRHQASCTDFLKTGMKLSDEGVEKVLHQAGIKPDTLNFAQSQSAATSTELVAQLCVRAVTHQKSVAHHL
;
A
#
# COMPACT_ATOMS: atom_id res chain seq x y z
N MET A 1 5.15 -24.46 -8.80
CA MET A 1 4.01 -24.09 -9.65
C MET A 1 2.91 -23.53 -8.75
N LEU A 2 2.33 -22.37 -9.05
CA LEU A 2 1.25 -21.77 -8.24
C LEU A 2 -0.02 -22.63 -8.36
N ASN A 3 -0.67 -22.98 -7.26
CA ASN A 3 -1.98 -23.66 -7.28
C ASN A 3 -3.08 -22.59 -7.24
N PHE A 4 -3.72 -22.34 -8.38
CA PHE A 4 -4.73 -21.30 -8.53
C PHE A 4 -5.99 -21.55 -7.68
N GLU A 5 -6.34 -22.80 -7.37
CA GLU A 5 -7.49 -23.12 -6.50
C GLU A 5 -7.26 -22.75 -5.04
N LYS A 6 -5.98 -22.60 -4.64
CA LYS A 6 -5.60 -22.22 -3.27
C LYS A 6 -5.44 -20.72 -3.08
N VAL A 7 -5.73 -19.93 -4.12
CA VAL A 7 -5.68 -18.47 -4.06
C VAL A 7 -6.99 -17.95 -3.49
N ARG A 8 -6.93 -17.29 -2.33
CA ARG A 8 -8.06 -16.56 -1.74
C ARG A 8 -8.04 -15.11 -2.21
N ILE A 9 -9.19 -14.60 -2.63
CA ILE A 9 -9.38 -13.18 -2.91
C ILE A 9 -9.71 -12.48 -1.59
N GLU A 10 -8.83 -11.56 -1.20
CA GLU A 10 -8.92 -10.85 0.08
C GLU A 10 -9.59 -9.48 -0.09
N ALA A 11 -9.46 -8.89 -1.28
CA ALA A 11 -10.15 -7.66 -1.65
C ALA A 11 -10.41 -7.59 -3.15
N ALA A 12 -11.56 -7.03 -3.53
CA ALA A 12 -11.93 -6.76 -4.91
C ALA A 12 -12.57 -5.36 -5.05
N SER A 13 -12.50 -4.77 -6.24
CA SER A 13 -13.05 -3.45 -6.56
C SER A 13 -14.02 -3.53 -7.74
N HIS A 14 -15.24 -3.05 -7.53
CA HIS A 14 -16.23 -2.93 -8.58
C HIS A 14 -15.80 -1.94 -9.68
N GLU A 15 -15.11 -0.85 -9.32
CA GLU A 15 -14.58 0.10 -10.31
C GLU A 15 -13.57 -0.59 -11.24
N LEU A 16 -12.71 -1.46 -10.71
CA LEU A 16 -11.73 -2.19 -11.52
C LEU A 16 -12.38 -3.23 -12.42
N LEU A 17 -13.46 -3.87 -11.96
CA LEU A 17 -14.27 -4.73 -12.81
C LEU A 17 -14.80 -3.96 -14.02
N VAL A 18 -15.45 -2.83 -13.77
CA VAL A 18 -16.11 -2.04 -14.82
C VAL A 18 -15.09 -1.45 -15.81
N ARG A 19 -13.95 -0.96 -15.32
CA ARG A 19 -12.96 -0.27 -16.17
C ARG A 19 -11.97 -1.19 -16.87
N TYR A 20 -11.62 -2.31 -16.24
CA TYR A 20 -10.48 -3.14 -16.66
C TYR A 20 -10.81 -4.64 -16.73
N ASN A 21 -12.04 -5.04 -16.42
CA ASN A 21 -12.45 -6.46 -16.32
C ASN A 21 -11.54 -7.31 -15.40
N ALA A 22 -10.94 -6.66 -14.39
CA ALA A 22 -9.95 -7.25 -13.50
C ALA A 22 -10.24 -6.80 -12.05
N PRO A 23 -11.20 -7.43 -11.35
CA PRO A 23 -11.73 -6.93 -10.08
C PRO A 23 -10.78 -7.11 -8.89
N VAL A 24 -9.85 -8.07 -8.96
CA VAL A 24 -9.06 -8.51 -7.81
C VAL A 24 -8.02 -7.45 -7.42
N VAL A 25 -8.06 -7.01 -6.16
CA VAL A 25 -7.13 -6.02 -5.60
C VAL A 25 -6.06 -6.69 -4.74
N ALA A 26 -6.45 -7.69 -3.96
CA ALA A 26 -5.53 -8.42 -3.09
C ALA A 26 -5.87 -9.90 -3.05
N VAL A 27 -4.84 -10.74 -2.98
CA VAL A 27 -4.96 -12.19 -2.83
C VAL A 27 -4.02 -12.72 -1.75
N SER A 28 -4.40 -13.82 -1.12
CA SER A 28 -3.51 -14.62 -0.28
C SER A 28 -3.45 -16.07 -0.76
N PHE A 29 -2.30 -16.71 -0.59
CA PHE A 29 -2.13 -18.14 -0.85
C PHE A 29 -0.91 -18.68 -0.10
N ASP A 30 -0.87 -19.99 0.09
CA ASP A 30 0.26 -20.65 0.72
C ASP A 30 1.36 -20.92 -0.31
N GLY A 31 2.59 -20.54 0.02
CA GLY A 31 3.76 -20.69 -0.86
C GLY A 31 4.94 -21.25 -0.08
N GLY A 32 5.35 -22.48 -0.39
CA GLY A 32 6.44 -23.15 0.33
C GLY A 32 6.11 -23.36 1.81
N LYS A 33 6.92 -22.77 2.71
CA LYS A 33 6.72 -22.82 4.17
C LYS A 33 6.02 -21.58 4.75
N GLY A 34 5.49 -20.69 3.91
CA GLY A 34 4.93 -19.42 4.36
C GLY A 34 3.62 -19.04 3.69
N HIS A 35 3.03 -17.96 4.20
CA HIS A 35 1.84 -17.32 3.62
C HIS A 35 2.26 -16.15 2.74
N VAL A 36 1.77 -16.13 1.50
CA VAL A 36 1.96 -15.01 0.56
C VAL A 36 0.70 -14.17 0.59
N PHE A 37 0.88 -12.86 0.76
CA PHE A 37 -0.16 -11.85 0.60
C PHE A 37 0.28 -10.87 -0.49
N HIS A 38 -0.45 -10.84 -1.61
CA HIS A 38 -0.13 -10.02 -2.77
C HIS A 38 -1.23 -8.99 -2.99
N VAL A 39 -0.84 -7.71 -3.10
CA VAL A 39 -1.75 -6.59 -3.35
C VAL A 39 -1.34 -5.91 -4.65
N ILE A 40 -2.28 -5.77 -5.57
CA ILE A 40 -2.13 -4.95 -6.77
C ILE A 40 -2.34 -3.49 -6.35
N SER A 41 -1.24 -2.78 -6.07
CA SER A 41 -1.30 -1.36 -5.75
C SER A 41 -1.60 -0.54 -7.01
N HIS A 42 -2.88 -0.43 -7.37
CA HIS A 42 -3.33 0.57 -8.35
C HIS A 42 -3.05 1.99 -7.87
N PHE A 43 -2.75 2.22 -6.59
CA PHE A 43 -2.27 3.50 -6.09
C PHE A 43 -0.96 3.91 -6.76
N TRP A 44 -0.02 2.97 -6.90
CA TRP A 44 1.23 3.24 -7.59
C TRP A 44 0.95 3.54 -9.06
N CYS A 45 0.20 2.68 -9.74
CA CYS A 45 -0.03 2.79 -11.18
C CYS A 45 -0.89 4.01 -11.58
N LYS A 46 -2.00 4.33 -10.89
CA LYS A 46 -2.82 5.52 -11.20
C LYS A 46 -2.12 6.83 -10.87
N ARG A 47 -1.40 6.93 -9.74
CA ARG A 47 -0.79 8.21 -9.32
C ARG A 47 0.57 8.47 -9.95
N SER A 48 1.37 7.44 -10.23
CA SER A 48 2.65 7.59 -10.93
C SER A 48 2.51 7.73 -12.45
N ARG A 49 1.45 7.15 -13.07
CA ARG A 49 1.25 7.20 -14.53
C ARG A 49 0.21 8.20 -15.01
N THR A 50 -0.61 8.78 -14.13
CA THR A 50 -1.56 9.86 -14.49
C THR A 50 -1.31 11.08 -13.58
N PRO A 51 -0.24 11.84 -13.84
CA PRO A 51 0.19 12.89 -12.92
C PRO A 51 -0.68 14.13 -13.07
N THR A 52 -1.20 14.63 -11.94
CA THR A 52 -1.54 16.05 -11.81
C THR A 52 -0.25 16.82 -11.53
N PRO A 53 -0.19 18.15 -11.68
CA PRO A 53 1.00 18.93 -11.33
C PRO A 53 1.51 18.64 -9.90
N ARG A 54 0.59 18.43 -8.96
CA ARG A 54 0.91 18.03 -7.58
C ARG A 54 1.64 16.69 -7.49
N HIS A 55 1.34 15.73 -8.36
CA HIS A 55 1.96 14.41 -8.35
C HIS A 55 3.41 14.41 -8.86
N GLN A 56 3.81 15.44 -9.61
CA GLN A 56 5.19 15.67 -10.05
C GLN A 56 6.03 16.45 -9.05
N ALA A 57 5.41 16.99 -8.00
CA ALA A 57 6.09 17.72 -6.95
C ALA A 57 7.09 16.81 -6.19
N SER A 58 7.99 17.41 -5.42
CA SER A 58 9.04 16.65 -4.71
C SER A 58 8.42 15.70 -3.68
N CYS A 59 9.13 14.61 -3.33
CA CYS A 59 8.74 13.78 -2.19
C CYS A 59 8.64 14.60 -0.89
N THR A 60 9.45 15.65 -0.74
CA THR A 60 9.43 16.54 0.42
C THR A 60 8.08 17.26 0.54
N ASP A 61 7.43 17.62 -0.57
CA ASP A 61 6.11 18.23 -0.56
C ASP A 61 5.05 17.27 -0.01
N PHE A 62 5.17 15.96 -0.28
CA PHE A 62 4.29 14.97 0.34
C PHE A 62 4.53 14.86 1.83
N LEU A 63 5.79 14.83 2.27
CA LEU A 63 6.14 14.75 3.68
C LEU A 63 5.65 15.98 4.47
N LYS A 64 5.80 17.19 3.91
CA LYS A 64 5.32 18.43 4.53
C LYS A 64 3.81 18.59 4.45
N THR A 65 3.23 18.52 3.25
CA THR A 65 1.80 18.85 3.06
C THR A 65 0.87 17.67 3.29
N GLY A 66 1.31 16.46 2.93
CA GLY A 66 0.55 15.23 3.07
C GLY A 66 0.66 14.64 4.48
N MET A 67 1.88 14.57 5.03
CA MET A 67 2.13 14.00 6.36
C MET A 67 2.28 15.04 7.48
N LYS A 68 2.28 16.35 7.15
CA LYS A 68 2.37 17.46 8.12
C LYS A 68 3.64 17.41 8.98
N LEU A 69 4.75 16.95 8.41
CA LEU A 69 6.05 16.97 9.08
C LEU A 69 6.65 18.38 9.08
N SER A 70 7.38 18.71 10.14
CA SER A 70 8.27 19.88 10.18
C SER A 70 9.47 19.68 9.27
N ASP A 71 10.19 20.75 8.94
CA ASP A 71 11.41 20.68 8.10
C ASP A 71 12.46 19.73 8.70
N GLU A 72 12.69 19.81 10.00
CA GLU A 72 13.55 18.89 10.76
C GLU A 72 13.05 17.43 10.68
N GLY A 73 11.74 17.23 10.74
CA GLY A 73 11.12 15.91 10.61
C GLY A 73 11.32 15.31 9.21
N VAL A 74 11.22 16.14 8.16
CA VAL A 74 11.49 15.74 6.79
C VAL A 74 12.95 15.32 6.62
N GLU A 75 13.89 16.15 7.08
CA GLU A 75 15.33 15.86 7.00
C GLU A 75 15.67 14.55 7.71
N LYS A 76 15.15 14.38 8.93
CA LYS A 76 15.34 13.16 9.71
C LYS A 76 14.84 11.92 8.98
N VAL A 77 13.62 11.97 8.41
CA VAL A 77 13.03 10.84 7.68
C VAL A 77 13.86 10.49 6.45
N LEU A 78 14.27 11.49 5.65
CA LEU A 78 15.07 11.27 4.45
C LEU A 78 16.45 10.69 4.78
N HIS A 79 17.10 11.23 5.82
CA HIS A 79 18.40 10.73 6.29
C HIS A 79 18.29 9.28 6.78
N GLN A 80 17.30 8.97 7.61
CA GLN A 80 17.07 7.61 8.11
C GLN A 80 16.76 6.60 6.99
N ALA A 81 16.02 7.04 5.96
CA ALA A 81 15.69 6.20 4.81
C ALA A 81 16.83 6.10 3.79
N GLY A 82 17.88 6.91 3.90
CA GLY A 82 18.96 6.99 2.91
C GLY A 82 18.49 7.51 1.55
N ILE A 83 17.44 8.33 1.52
CA ILE A 83 16.80 8.84 0.29
C ILE A 83 17.24 10.27 0.04
N LYS A 84 17.64 10.58 -1.21
CA LYS A 84 17.89 11.95 -1.63
C LYS A 84 16.57 12.66 -1.98
N PRO A 85 16.37 13.93 -1.58
CA PRO A 85 15.10 14.66 -1.76
C PRO A 85 14.51 14.63 -3.18
N ASP A 86 15.36 14.64 -4.21
CA ASP A 86 14.92 14.77 -5.61
C ASP A 86 14.84 13.44 -6.36
N THR A 87 15.05 12.32 -5.67
CA THR A 87 15.03 10.98 -6.30
C THR A 87 13.64 10.37 -6.38
N LEU A 88 12.71 10.88 -5.58
CA LEU A 88 11.33 10.42 -5.52
C LEU A 88 10.37 11.62 -5.66
N ASN A 89 9.24 11.40 -6.32
CA ASN A 89 8.18 12.38 -6.43
C ASN A 89 7.05 12.15 -5.42
N PHE A 90 6.18 13.14 -5.29
CA PHE A 90 5.01 13.14 -4.41
C PHE A 90 4.17 11.87 -4.55
N ALA A 91 3.91 11.44 -5.79
CA ALA A 91 3.07 10.28 -6.05
C ALA A 91 3.68 8.97 -5.56
N GLN A 92 4.99 8.79 -5.73
CA GLN A 92 5.71 7.62 -5.25
C GLN A 92 5.66 7.53 -3.71
N SER A 93 5.94 8.63 -3.02
CA SER A 93 5.88 8.68 -1.55
C SER A 93 4.46 8.47 -1.02
N GLN A 94 3.47 9.11 -1.63
CA GLN A 94 2.06 8.90 -1.25
C GLN A 94 1.63 7.45 -1.46
N SER A 95 2.02 6.84 -2.58
CA SER A 95 1.68 5.45 -2.87
C SER A 95 2.30 4.49 -1.86
N ALA A 96 3.56 4.71 -1.49
CA ALA A 96 4.24 3.90 -0.48
C ALA A 96 3.53 4.01 0.88
N ALA A 97 3.24 5.24 1.33
CA ALA A 97 2.53 5.48 2.58
C ALA A 97 1.15 4.80 2.64
N THR A 98 0.32 4.96 1.60
CA THR A 98 -1.00 4.33 1.54
C THR A 98 -0.92 2.79 1.50
N SER A 99 0.08 2.24 0.81
CA SER A 99 0.25 0.78 0.75
C SER A 99 0.67 0.20 2.11
N THR A 100 1.59 0.88 2.81
CA THR A 100 1.99 0.51 4.17
C THR A 100 0.82 0.60 5.15
N GLU A 101 0.02 1.67 5.07
CA GLU A 101 -1.16 1.84 5.91
C GLU A 101 -2.18 0.71 5.68
N LEU A 102 -2.45 0.35 4.42
CA LEU A 102 -3.34 -0.77 4.10
C LEU A 102 -2.85 -2.07 4.76
N VAL A 103 -1.56 -2.41 4.60
CA VAL A 103 -1.00 -3.63 5.19
C VAL A 103 -1.08 -3.59 6.71
N ALA A 104 -0.74 -2.45 7.33
CA ALA A 104 -0.83 -2.29 8.78
C ALA A 104 -2.28 -2.49 9.28
N GLN A 105 -3.27 -1.90 8.59
CA GLN A 105 -4.68 -2.07 8.93
C GLN A 105 -5.14 -3.53 8.78
N LEU A 106 -4.67 -4.24 7.75
CA LEU A 106 -4.97 -5.67 7.58
C LEU A 106 -4.40 -6.51 8.72
N CYS A 107 -3.14 -6.27 9.11
CA CYS A 107 -2.52 -6.94 10.25
C CYS A 107 -3.30 -6.67 11.55
N VAL A 108 -3.68 -5.41 11.81
CA VAL A 108 -4.47 -5.04 12.99
C VAL A 108 -5.80 -5.80 12.99
N ARG A 109 -6.54 -5.79 11.87
CA ARG A 109 -7.82 -6.50 11.76
C ARG A 109 -7.69 -8.00 11.98
N ALA A 110 -6.65 -8.62 11.45
CA ALA A 110 -6.38 -10.05 11.66
C ALA A 110 -6.21 -10.38 13.15
N VAL A 111 -5.42 -9.57 13.87
CA VAL A 111 -5.23 -9.73 15.32
C VAL A 111 -6.53 -9.51 16.09
N THR A 112 -7.33 -8.50 15.73
CA THR A 112 -8.62 -8.22 16.39
C THR A 112 -9.64 -9.32 16.16
N HIS A 113 -9.76 -9.84 14.93
CA HIS A 113 -10.65 -10.97 14.63
C HIS A 113 -10.24 -12.24 15.38
N GLN A 114 -8.94 -12.52 15.48
CA GLN A 114 -8.44 -13.68 16.22
C GLN A 114 -8.80 -13.63 17.71
N LYS A 115 -8.76 -12.43 18.33
CA LYS A 115 -9.22 -12.22 19.70
C LYS A 115 -10.74 -12.41 19.86
N SER A 116 -11.53 -11.98 18.88
CA SER A 116 -13.00 -12.14 18.91
C SER A 116 -13.43 -13.61 18.88
N VAL A 117 -12.73 -14.44 18.10
CA VAL A 117 -13.00 -15.88 17.99
C VAL A 117 -12.55 -16.64 19.25
N ALA A 118 -11.43 -16.23 19.86
CA ALA A 118 -10.93 -16.83 21.10
C ALA A 118 -11.82 -16.56 22.33
N HIS A 119 -12.71 -15.56 22.29
CA HIS A 119 -13.67 -15.25 23.37
C HIS A 119 -15.04 -15.91 23.19
N HIS A 120 -15.27 -16.66 22.11
CA HIS A 120 -16.52 -17.40 21.83
C HIS A 120 -16.34 -18.93 21.90
N LEU A 121 -15.22 -19.39 22.47
CA LEU A 121 -14.94 -20.78 22.85
C LEU A 121 -14.73 -20.84 24.37
#